data_AF-A0A519H3J1-F1
#
_entry.id   AF-A0A519H3J1-F1
#
_cell.length_a   1.000
_cell.length_b   1.000
_cell.length_c   1.000
_cell.angle_alpha   90.00
_cell.angle_beta   90.00
_cell.angle_gamma   90.00
#
_symmetry.space_group_name_H-M   'P 1'
#
loop_
_entity.id
_entity.type
_entity.pdbx_description
1 polymer ?
#
loop_
_entity_poly.entity_id
_entity_poly.type
_entity_poly.pdbx_seq_one_letter_code
_entity_poly.pdbx_strand_id
1 'polypeptide(L)'
;ALNPQFLLVTPANRIQLVADGKADMECGSTTNNAERREKVAFTVPHYITGARYLVRADSGIAELAQFDGKTLVSTKGTTPLKSITQANNERALHINVIEAPDHAKAMEMLAAGQADGFVMDDVLLYGIVSARPDAAKFSVVGKFLTIEPLSIVLPRNDPELKAIVDEEMKRLITSREAHAIYERWFMKPIPPKNTALNLPMNYLLKDFWKYPSDQVTY
;
A
#
# COMPACT_ATOMS: atom_id res chain seq x y z
N ALA A 1 -1.40 -28.22 15.26
CA ALA A 1 -1.07 -27.18 14.27
C ALA A 1 -2.21 -26.18 14.23
N LEU A 2 -1.93 -24.89 14.08
CA LEU A 2 -2.95 -23.86 13.84
C LEU A 2 -3.51 -24.03 12.41
N ASN A 3 -4.83 -23.86 12.24
CA ASN A 3 -5.49 -23.93 10.94
C ASN A 3 -6.03 -22.54 10.56
N PRO A 4 -5.34 -21.76 9.71
CA PRO A 4 -5.74 -20.41 9.39
C PRO A 4 -7.04 -20.39 8.58
N GLN A 5 -7.93 -19.46 8.92
CA GLN A 5 -9.13 -19.14 8.14
C GLN A 5 -8.93 -17.77 7.48
N PHE A 6 -9.22 -17.67 6.18
CA PHE A 6 -9.05 -16.41 5.44
C PHE A 6 -10.39 -15.69 5.29
N LEU A 7 -10.45 -14.46 5.78
CA LEU A 7 -11.57 -13.55 5.59
C LEU A 7 -11.18 -12.47 4.57
N LEU A 8 -11.97 -12.32 3.52
CA LEU A 8 -11.75 -11.25 2.55
C LEU A 8 -12.11 -9.88 3.17
N VAL A 9 -11.22 -8.91 3.00
CA VAL A 9 -11.39 -7.54 3.52
C VAL A 9 -11.11 -6.51 2.42
N THR A 10 -11.56 -5.28 2.64
CA THR A 10 -11.28 -4.11 1.81
C THR A 10 -10.47 -3.08 2.59
N PRO A 11 -9.81 -2.12 1.93
CA PRO A 11 -9.13 -1.04 2.64
C PRO A 11 -10.04 -0.27 3.60
N ALA A 12 -11.33 -0.17 3.27
CA ALA A 12 -12.32 0.54 4.07
C ALA A 12 -12.78 -0.21 5.33
N ASN A 13 -12.76 -1.55 5.35
CA ASN A 13 -13.30 -2.33 6.47
C ASN A 13 -12.26 -3.10 7.29
N ARG A 14 -11.04 -3.35 6.76
CA ARG A 14 -10.03 -4.22 7.40
C ARG A 14 -9.70 -3.87 8.85
N ILE A 15 -9.57 -2.57 9.16
CA ILE A 15 -9.25 -2.11 10.52
C ILE A 15 -10.40 -2.40 11.47
N GLN A 16 -11.64 -2.12 11.04
CA GLN A 16 -12.82 -2.37 11.88
C GLN A 16 -13.02 -3.87 12.11
N LEU A 17 -12.79 -4.72 11.10
CA LEU A 17 -12.91 -6.16 11.24
C LEU A 17 -11.91 -6.75 12.25
N VAL A 18 -10.69 -6.21 12.31
CA VAL A 18 -9.72 -6.59 13.36
C VAL A 18 -10.10 -6.01 14.72
N ALA A 19 -10.50 -4.73 14.78
CA ALA A 19 -10.92 -4.09 16.03
C ALA A 19 -12.15 -4.77 16.67
N ASP A 20 -13.08 -5.27 15.85
CA ASP A 20 -14.27 -6.00 16.28
C ASP A 20 -14.01 -7.47 16.63
N GLY A 21 -12.78 -7.98 16.44
CA GLY A 21 -12.44 -9.38 16.64
C GLY A 21 -13.03 -10.34 15.61
N LYS A 22 -13.42 -9.85 14.43
CA LYS A 22 -13.87 -10.70 13.31
C LYS A 22 -12.70 -11.29 12.51
N ALA A 23 -11.51 -10.71 12.64
CA ALA A 23 -10.24 -11.24 12.16
C ALA A 23 -9.17 -11.04 13.23
N ASP A 24 -8.33 -12.06 13.45
CA ASP A 24 -7.28 -12.01 14.48
C ASP A 24 -6.08 -11.16 14.04
N MET A 25 -5.85 -11.04 12.72
CA MET A 25 -4.82 -10.18 12.14
C MET A 25 -5.11 -9.87 10.67
N GLU A 26 -4.57 -8.77 10.17
CA GLU A 26 -4.50 -8.48 8.73
C GLU A 26 -3.05 -8.23 8.31
N CYS A 27 -2.55 -9.02 7.36
CA CYS A 27 -1.23 -8.85 6.76
C CYS A 27 -1.40 -8.55 5.27
N GLY A 28 -1.26 -7.27 4.92
CA GLY A 28 -1.44 -6.81 3.55
C GLY A 28 -0.75 -5.48 3.33
N SER A 29 -1.57 -4.46 3.05
CA SER A 29 -1.11 -3.12 2.65
C SER A 29 -1.67 -2.02 3.57
N THR A 30 -1.66 -2.27 4.88
CA THR A 30 -2.14 -1.28 5.85
C THR A 30 -0.99 -0.47 6.41
N THR A 31 -1.02 0.83 6.14
CA THR A 31 -0.12 1.80 6.78
C THR A 31 -0.31 1.86 8.28
N ASN A 32 0.77 1.74 9.04
CA ASN A 32 0.87 2.11 10.44
C ASN A 32 1.00 3.65 10.56
N ASN A 33 0.00 4.31 11.12
CA ASN A 33 0.02 5.76 11.40
C ASN A 33 -0.69 6.08 12.72
N ALA A 34 -0.52 7.30 13.22
CA ALA A 34 -1.06 7.70 14.54
C ALA A 34 -2.58 7.50 14.66
N GLU A 35 -3.34 7.94 13.65
CA GLU A 35 -4.80 7.81 13.63
C GLU A 35 -5.25 6.34 13.71
N ARG A 36 -4.57 5.43 13.01
CA ARG A 36 -4.93 4.01 13.03
C ARG A 36 -4.48 3.32 14.32
N ARG A 37 -3.37 3.76 14.92
CA ARG A 37 -2.92 3.31 16.26
C ARG A 37 -3.92 3.63 17.37
N GLU A 38 -4.89 4.52 17.13
CA GLU A 38 -6.02 4.74 18.05
C GLU A 38 -7.00 3.55 18.08
N LYS A 39 -7.06 2.74 17.03
CA LYS A 39 -8.07 1.68 16.86
C LYS A 39 -7.49 0.27 16.96
N VAL A 40 -6.27 0.08 16.49
CA VAL A 40 -5.59 -1.22 16.34
C VAL A 40 -4.12 -1.10 16.72
N ALA A 41 -3.47 -2.23 16.95
CA ALA A 41 -2.02 -2.30 17.09
C ALA A 41 -1.37 -2.67 15.74
N PHE A 42 -0.07 -2.38 15.63
CA PHE A 42 0.72 -2.69 14.43
C PHE A 42 2.03 -3.37 14.82
N THR A 43 2.54 -4.21 13.92
CA THR A 43 3.87 -4.81 14.04
C THR A 43 4.97 -3.90 13.49
N VAL A 44 6.22 -4.37 13.61
CA VAL A 44 7.34 -3.92 12.78
C VAL A 44 6.91 -3.87 11.29
N PRO A 45 7.14 -2.74 10.58
CA PRO A 45 6.91 -2.65 9.15
C PRO A 45 7.60 -3.74 8.33
N HIS A 46 6.81 -4.47 7.55
CA HIS A 46 7.30 -5.46 6.58
C HIS A 46 7.57 -4.84 5.20
N TYR A 47 7.08 -3.63 4.96
CA TYR A 47 7.37 -2.87 3.75
C TYR A 47 7.30 -1.36 4.02
N ILE A 48 8.05 -0.55 3.28
CA ILE A 48 7.88 0.91 3.27
C ILE A 48 7.65 1.34 1.82
N THR A 49 6.48 1.91 1.55
CA THR A 49 6.04 2.38 0.23
C THR A 49 5.80 3.89 0.25
N GLY A 50 5.39 4.45 -0.88
CA GLY A 50 4.89 5.81 -0.95
C GLY A 50 3.84 5.97 -2.02
N ALA A 51 2.86 6.83 -1.76
CA ALA A 51 1.82 7.13 -2.74
C ALA A 51 2.43 7.78 -4.00
N ARG A 52 2.09 7.23 -5.17
CA ARG A 52 2.45 7.73 -6.50
C ARG A 52 1.23 7.71 -7.41
N TYR A 53 1.41 8.02 -8.69
CA TYR A 53 0.32 8.12 -9.65
C TYR A 53 0.50 7.10 -10.75
N LEU A 54 -0.52 6.28 -11.00
CA LEU A 54 -0.62 5.49 -12.20
C LEU A 54 -1.41 6.27 -13.25
N VAL A 55 -0.84 6.43 -14.43
CA VAL A 55 -1.46 7.15 -15.55
C VAL A 55 -1.42 6.31 -16.81
N ARG A 56 -2.19 6.68 -17.84
CA ARG A 56 -1.97 6.16 -19.19
C ARG A 56 -0.62 6.68 -19.71
N ALA A 57 0.15 5.82 -20.37
CA ALA A 57 1.50 6.12 -20.84
C ALA A 57 1.54 7.29 -21.86
N ASP A 58 0.44 7.51 -22.58
CA ASP A 58 0.25 8.59 -23.57
C ASP A 58 -0.29 9.90 -22.98
N SER A 59 -0.53 9.97 -21.66
CA SER A 59 -1.17 11.13 -21.02
C SER A 59 -0.30 12.40 -20.93
N GLY A 60 1.03 12.25 -21.02
CA GLY A 60 1.97 13.34 -20.76
C GLY A 60 2.09 13.76 -19.28
N ILE A 61 1.37 13.09 -18.38
CA ILE A 61 1.41 13.37 -16.94
C ILE A 61 2.62 12.66 -16.31
N ALA A 62 3.41 13.43 -15.58
CA ALA A 62 4.62 13.00 -14.88
C ALA A 62 4.64 13.38 -13.40
N GLU A 63 3.85 14.38 -12.98
CA GLU A 63 3.82 14.89 -11.60
C GLU A 63 2.46 15.48 -11.18
N LEU A 64 2.31 15.73 -9.87
CA LEU A 64 1.06 16.17 -9.26
C LEU A 64 0.48 17.45 -9.89
N ALA A 65 1.32 18.44 -10.20
CA ALA A 65 0.87 19.73 -10.74
C ALA A 65 0.12 19.58 -12.07
N GLN A 66 0.42 18.54 -12.84
CA GLN A 66 -0.22 18.29 -14.13
C GLN A 66 -1.61 17.67 -14.01
N PHE A 67 -2.07 17.39 -12.78
CA PHE A 67 -3.46 17.01 -12.52
C PHE A 67 -4.38 18.21 -12.27
N ASP A 68 -3.91 19.45 -12.32
CA ASP A 68 -4.79 20.62 -12.19
C ASP A 68 -5.94 20.58 -13.22
N GLY A 69 -7.17 20.70 -12.73
CA GLY A 69 -8.40 20.55 -13.51
C GLY A 69 -8.70 19.14 -14.04
N LYS A 70 -7.93 18.13 -13.63
CA LYS A 70 -8.10 16.72 -14.07
C LYS A 70 -8.82 15.87 -13.04
N THR A 71 -9.18 14.65 -13.42
CA THR A 71 -9.80 13.68 -12.52
C THR A 71 -8.77 12.66 -12.02
N LEU A 72 -8.67 12.50 -10.69
CA LEU A 72 -7.84 11.47 -10.05
C LEU A 72 -8.75 10.53 -9.27
N VAL A 73 -8.65 9.22 -9.55
CA VAL A 73 -9.30 8.21 -8.72
C VAL A 73 -8.37 7.77 -7.60
N SER A 74 -8.92 7.48 -6.42
CA SER A 74 -8.26 6.72 -5.37
C SER A 74 -9.22 5.72 -4.75
N THR A 75 -8.73 4.84 -3.87
CA THR A 75 -9.56 3.83 -3.22
C THR A 75 -10.07 4.31 -1.87
N LYS A 76 -11.36 4.08 -1.60
CA LYS A 76 -12.01 4.45 -0.35
C LYS A 76 -11.30 3.84 0.87
N GLY A 77 -11.12 4.63 1.92
CA GLY A 77 -10.51 4.19 3.19
C GLY A 77 -8.98 4.09 3.18
N THR A 78 -8.32 4.66 2.17
CA THR A 78 -6.86 4.62 2.04
C THR A 78 -6.19 5.94 2.45
N THR A 79 -4.93 5.86 2.86
CA THR A 79 -4.09 7.03 3.16
C THR A 79 -3.82 7.88 1.91
N PRO A 80 -3.51 7.31 0.72
CA PRO A 80 -3.39 8.07 -0.52
C PRO A 80 -4.61 8.95 -0.85
N LEU A 81 -5.84 8.48 -0.60
CA LEU A 81 -7.05 9.29 -0.79
C LEU A 81 -7.08 10.53 0.12
N LYS A 82 -6.72 10.35 1.40
CA LYS A 82 -6.63 11.46 2.36
C LYS A 82 -5.54 12.44 1.93
N SER A 83 -4.37 11.93 1.57
CA SER A 83 -3.20 12.73 1.20
C SER A 83 -3.38 13.49 -0.11
N ILE A 84 -4.01 12.90 -1.13
CA ILE A 84 -4.29 13.63 -2.38
C ILE A 84 -5.31 14.74 -2.14
N THR A 85 -6.35 14.49 -1.33
CA THR A 85 -7.35 15.51 -0.98
C THR A 85 -6.71 16.68 -0.25
N GLN A 86 -5.83 16.41 0.71
CA GLN A 86 -5.07 17.44 1.42
C GLN A 86 -4.16 18.22 0.47
N ALA A 87 -3.35 17.53 -0.35
CA ALA A 87 -2.44 18.17 -1.29
C ALA A 87 -3.18 19.01 -2.35
N ASN A 88 -4.37 18.56 -2.78
CA ASN A 88 -5.23 19.29 -3.69
C ASN A 88 -5.63 20.66 -3.11
N ASN A 89 -6.09 20.66 -1.86
CA ASN A 89 -6.50 21.87 -1.16
C ASN A 89 -5.32 22.81 -0.87
N GLU A 90 -4.21 22.29 -0.35
CA GLU A 90 -3.03 23.08 0.03
C GLU A 90 -2.37 23.76 -1.17
N ARG A 91 -2.41 23.12 -2.34
CA ARG A 91 -1.78 23.61 -3.57
C ARG A 91 -2.76 24.30 -4.50
N ALA A 92 -4.03 24.45 -4.09
CA ALA A 92 -5.12 24.98 -4.91
C ALA A 92 -5.18 24.34 -6.30
N LEU A 93 -4.96 23.02 -6.35
CA LEU A 93 -5.15 22.24 -7.56
C LEU A 93 -6.65 22.00 -7.70
N HIS A 94 -7.20 22.10 -8.90
CA HIS A 94 -8.62 21.90 -9.16
C HIS A 94 -8.89 20.43 -9.51
N ILE A 95 -8.22 19.50 -8.81
CA ILE A 95 -8.37 18.06 -9.09
C ILE A 95 -9.76 17.63 -8.65
N ASN A 96 -10.49 16.99 -9.56
CA ASN A 96 -11.68 16.23 -9.23
C ASN A 96 -11.27 14.86 -8.66
N VAL A 97 -11.18 14.75 -7.33
CA VAL A 97 -10.84 13.48 -6.66
C VAL A 97 -12.09 12.62 -6.52
N ILE A 98 -12.05 11.43 -7.11
CA ILE A 98 -13.15 10.45 -7.07
C ILE A 98 -12.73 9.17 -6.36
N GLU A 99 -13.70 8.47 -5.78
CA GLU A 99 -13.46 7.26 -4.99
C GLU A 99 -13.93 6.01 -5.72
N ALA A 100 -13.09 4.97 -5.69
CA ALA A 100 -13.45 3.60 -6.06
C ALA A 100 -13.59 2.72 -4.81
N PRO A 101 -14.47 1.69 -4.83
CA PRO A 101 -14.65 0.77 -3.71
C PRO A 101 -13.41 -0.07 -3.39
N ASP A 102 -12.60 -0.39 -4.41
CA ASP A 102 -11.36 -1.16 -4.28
C ASP A 102 -10.33 -0.74 -5.36
N HIS A 103 -9.14 -1.34 -5.33
CA HIS A 103 -8.06 -1.02 -6.26
C HIS A 103 -8.32 -1.54 -7.69
N ALA A 104 -9.01 -2.67 -7.83
CA ALA A 104 -9.34 -3.22 -9.14
C ALA A 104 -10.29 -2.27 -9.88
N LYS A 105 -11.29 -1.75 -9.16
CA LYS A 105 -12.22 -0.79 -9.73
C LYS A 105 -11.55 0.55 -10.06
N ALA A 106 -10.64 1.04 -9.23
CA ALA A 106 -9.86 2.25 -9.55
C ALA A 106 -9.06 2.09 -10.84
N MET A 107 -8.41 0.93 -11.02
CA MET A 107 -7.68 0.60 -12.23
C MET A 107 -8.61 0.52 -13.47
N GLU A 108 -9.80 -0.08 -13.34
CA GLU A 108 -10.79 -0.11 -14.42
C GLU A 108 -11.21 1.31 -14.83
N MET A 109 -11.47 2.20 -13.86
CA MET A 109 -11.87 3.58 -14.12
C MET A 109 -10.78 4.33 -14.90
N LEU A 110 -9.51 4.18 -14.51
CA LEU A 110 -8.37 4.73 -15.26
C LEU A 110 -8.28 4.16 -16.67
N ALA A 111 -8.40 2.84 -16.81
CA ALA A 111 -8.30 2.15 -18.11
C ALA A 111 -9.45 2.53 -19.06
N ALA A 112 -10.63 2.81 -18.52
CA ALA A 112 -11.81 3.25 -19.26
C ALA A 112 -11.80 4.77 -19.57
N GLY A 113 -10.78 5.51 -19.12
CA GLY A 113 -10.69 6.97 -19.32
C GLY A 113 -11.64 7.78 -18.43
N GLN A 114 -12.23 7.17 -17.39
CA GLN A 114 -13.07 7.85 -16.42
C GLN A 114 -12.25 8.68 -15.40
N ALA A 115 -10.96 8.38 -15.29
CA ALA A 115 -9.98 9.18 -14.56
C ALA A 115 -8.72 9.38 -15.41
N ASP A 116 -8.01 10.48 -15.15
CA ASP A 116 -6.73 10.81 -15.76
C ASP A 116 -5.55 10.14 -15.04
N GLY A 117 -5.74 9.78 -13.76
CA GLY A 117 -4.78 9.01 -12.98
C GLY A 117 -5.42 8.26 -11.83
N PHE A 118 -4.68 7.31 -11.28
CA PHE A 118 -4.98 6.57 -10.06
C PHE A 118 -3.87 6.80 -9.03
N VAL A 119 -4.18 7.43 -7.90
CA VAL A 119 -3.22 7.66 -6.80
C VAL A 119 -3.30 6.57 -5.74
N MET A 120 -2.19 5.87 -5.53
CA MET A 120 -2.04 4.78 -4.55
C MET A 120 -0.56 4.49 -4.27
N ASP A 121 -0.28 3.67 -3.27
CA ASP A 121 1.04 3.13 -2.97
C ASP A 121 1.70 2.51 -4.21
N ASP A 122 2.94 2.88 -4.50
CA ASP A 122 3.61 2.49 -5.74
C ASP A 122 3.71 0.97 -5.94
N VAL A 123 4.01 0.23 -4.88
CA VAL A 123 4.08 -1.24 -4.90
C VAL A 123 2.75 -1.86 -5.33
N LEU A 124 1.61 -1.29 -4.93
CA LEU A 124 0.29 -1.74 -5.35
C LEU A 124 0.03 -1.39 -6.81
N LEU A 125 0.42 -0.19 -7.25
CA LEU A 125 0.29 0.22 -8.65
C LEU A 125 1.10 -0.71 -9.58
N TYR A 126 2.35 -0.99 -9.25
CA TYR A 126 3.19 -1.93 -10.01
C TYR A 126 2.61 -3.35 -10.00
N GLY A 127 2.14 -3.83 -8.84
CA GLY A 127 1.46 -5.12 -8.73
C GLY A 127 0.25 -5.23 -9.65
N ILE A 128 -0.65 -4.23 -9.61
CA ILE A 128 -1.85 -4.17 -10.44
C ILE A 128 -1.48 -4.15 -11.93
N VAL A 129 -0.55 -3.29 -12.34
CA VAL A 129 -0.12 -3.19 -13.75
C VAL A 129 0.52 -4.49 -14.24
N SER A 130 1.34 -5.14 -13.41
CA SER A 130 2.04 -6.38 -13.79
C SER A 130 1.07 -7.53 -14.12
N ALA A 131 -0.13 -7.52 -13.54
CA ALA A 131 -1.16 -8.52 -13.79
C ALA A 131 -1.97 -8.25 -15.06
N ARG A 132 -1.80 -7.09 -15.73
CA ARG A 132 -2.62 -6.68 -16.88
C ARG A 132 -2.08 -7.20 -18.23
N PRO A 133 -2.93 -7.46 -19.23
CA PRO A 133 -2.52 -7.74 -20.61
C PRO A 133 -1.98 -6.54 -21.35
N ASP A 134 -2.40 -5.35 -20.98
CA ASP A 134 -2.04 -4.07 -21.59
C ASP A 134 -1.13 -3.24 -20.69
N ALA A 135 -0.26 -3.90 -19.90
CA ALA A 135 0.62 -3.25 -18.93
C ALA A 135 1.42 -2.07 -19.52
N ALA A 136 1.88 -2.19 -20.77
CA ALA A 136 2.63 -1.15 -21.48
C ALA A 136 1.83 0.14 -21.74
N LYS A 137 0.50 0.12 -21.60
CA LYS A 137 -0.35 1.32 -21.72
C LYS A 137 -0.36 2.20 -20.49
N PHE A 138 0.29 1.78 -19.40
CA PHE A 138 0.27 2.49 -18.14
C PHE A 138 1.67 2.76 -17.62
N SER A 139 1.81 3.80 -16.81
CA SER A 139 3.08 4.21 -16.22
C SER A 139 2.87 4.75 -14.81
N VAL A 140 3.73 4.31 -13.89
CA VAL A 140 3.78 4.85 -12.52
C VAL A 140 4.73 6.05 -12.53
N VAL A 141 4.19 7.23 -12.23
CA VAL A 141 4.87 8.53 -12.33
C VAL A 141 4.85 9.29 -11.00
N GLY A 142 5.51 10.44 -10.97
CA GLY A 142 5.63 11.29 -9.80
C GLY A 142 6.65 10.79 -8.78
N LYS A 143 7.03 11.68 -7.87
CA LYS A 143 7.76 11.33 -6.63
C LYS A 143 6.77 10.81 -5.59
N PHE A 144 7.28 10.24 -4.50
CA PHE A 144 6.46 9.88 -3.34
C PHE A 144 5.73 11.11 -2.81
N LEU A 145 4.41 11.04 -2.76
CA LEU A 145 3.54 12.00 -2.09
C LEU A 145 3.55 11.77 -0.57
N THR A 146 3.70 10.51 -0.15
CA THR A 146 3.72 10.06 1.24
C THR A 146 4.81 9.03 1.49
N ILE A 147 5.10 8.76 2.77
CA ILE A 147 5.86 7.60 3.22
C ILE A 147 4.91 6.72 4.03
N GLU A 148 4.78 5.45 3.64
CA GLU A 148 3.75 4.55 4.14
C GLU A 148 4.41 3.27 4.68
N PRO A 149 4.67 3.17 5.99
CA PRO A 149 5.13 1.93 6.61
C PRO A 149 3.98 0.92 6.67
N LEU A 150 4.03 -0.11 5.84
CA LEU A 150 3.06 -1.20 5.82
C LEU A 150 3.42 -2.21 6.92
N SER A 151 2.46 -2.47 7.81
CA SER A 151 2.60 -3.35 8.96
C SER A 151 1.41 -4.29 9.06
N ILE A 152 1.58 -5.39 9.80
CA ILE A 152 0.47 -6.29 10.15
C ILE A 152 -0.41 -5.58 11.19
N VAL A 153 -1.72 -5.61 10.97
CA VAL A 153 -2.74 -5.08 11.89
C VAL A 153 -3.10 -6.15 12.90
N LEU A 154 -3.13 -5.78 14.18
CA LEU A 154 -3.50 -6.64 15.30
C LEU A 154 -4.55 -5.96 16.19
N PRO A 155 -5.35 -6.73 16.96
CA PRO A 155 -6.22 -6.17 17.99
C PRO A 155 -5.42 -5.29 18.96
N ARG A 156 -5.95 -4.11 19.29
CA ARG A 156 -5.25 -3.17 20.18
C ARG A 156 -5.03 -3.74 21.58
N ASN A 157 -5.99 -4.53 22.05
CA ASN A 157 -6.06 -5.00 23.43
C ASN A 157 -5.48 -6.42 23.60
N ASP A 158 -4.61 -6.87 22.69
CA ASP A 158 -3.93 -8.17 22.74
C ASP A 158 -2.40 -8.01 22.69
N PRO A 159 -1.78 -7.60 23.81
CA PRO A 159 -0.33 -7.41 23.88
C PRO A 159 0.46 -8.71 23.77
N GLU A 160 -0.13 -9.85 24.13
CA GLU A 160 0.54 -11.16 24.06
C GLU A 160 0.68 -11.62 22.60
N LEU A 161 -0.41 -11.56 21.82
CA LEU A 161 -0.35 -11.84 20.39
C LEU A 161 0.63 -10.88 19.69
N LYS A 162 0.57 -9.58 20.03
CA LYS A 162 1.51 -8.60 19.48
C LYS A 162 2.96 -8.95 19.76
N ALA A 163 3.30 -9.33 21.00
CA ALA A 163 4.66 -9.70 21.34
C ALA A 163 5.15 -10.90 20.52
N ILE A 164 4.33 -11.93 20.36
CA ILE A 164 4.65 -13.13 19.56
C ILE A 164 4.91 -12.76 18.10
N VAL A 165 4.02 -11.96 17.50
CA VAL A 165 4.14 -11.59 16.08
C VAL A 165 5.33 -10.65 15.86
N ASP A 166 5.60 -9.71 16.78
CA ASP A 166 6.76 -8.83 16.67
C ASP A 166 8.08 -9.58 16.82
N GLU A 167 8.17 -10.56 17.73
CA GLU A 167 9.35 -11.41 17.85
C GLU A 167 9.60 -12.21 16.57
N GLU A 168 8.55 -12.77 15.98
CA GLU A 168 8.67 -13.49 14.72
C GLU A 168 9.07 -12.57 13.56
N MET A 169 8.49 -11.37 13.47
CA MET A 169 8.89 -10.38 12.47
C MET A 169 10.37 -9.99 12.61
N LYS A 170 10.84 -9.76 13.84
CA LYS A 170 12.27 -9.49 14.11
C LYS A 170 13.14 -10.68 13.75
N ARG A 171 12.72 -11.90 14.07
CA ARG A 171 13.42 -13.15 13.72
C ARG A 171 13.56 -13.27 12.20
N LEU A 172 12.47 -13.09 11.45
CA LEU A 172 12.46 -13.17 9.98
C LEU A 172 13.38 -12.12 9.33
N ILE A 173 13.42 -10.91 9.88
CA ILE A 173 14.29 -9.84 9.39
C ILE A 173 15.76 -10.17 9.67
N THR A 174 16.09 -10.54 10.91
CA THR A 174 17.47 -10.79 11.36
C THR A 174 18.06 -12.09 10.81
N SER A 175 17.23 -13.14 10.61
CA SER A 175 17.64 -14.40 9.95
C SER A 175 17.77 -14.26 8.43
N ARG A 176 17.32 -13.13 7.87
CA ARG A 176 17.22 -12.84 6.43
C ARG A 176 16.16 -13.66 5.67
N GLU A 177 15.30 -14.41 6.34
CA GLU A 177 14.14 -15.05 5.71
C GLU A 177 13.21 -14.01 5.05
N ALA A 178 12.98 -12.87 5.70
CA ALA A 178 12.21 -11.75 5.12
C ALA A 178 12.83 -11.22 3.82
N HIS A 179 14.16 -11.27 3.68
CA HIS A 179 14.85 -10.86 2.45
C HIS A 179 14.63 -11.87 1.32
N ALA A 180 14.63 -13.17 1.63
CA ALA A 180 14.32 -14.21 0.65
C ALA A 180 12.86 -14.13 0.19
N ILE A 181 11.93 -13.83 1.11
CA ILE A 181 10.52 -13.55 0.78
C ILE A 181 10.43 -12.32 -0.12
N TYR A 182 11.14 -11.24 0.22
CA TYR A 182 11.19 -10.04 -0.62
C TYR A 182 11.67 -10.36 -2.04
N GLU A 183 12.79 -11.08 -2.17
CA GLU A 183 13.35 -11.47 -3.47
C GLU A 183 12.35 -12.31 -4.29
N ARG A 184 11.66 -13.26 -3.64
CA ARG A 184 10.66 -14.13 -4.29
C ARG A 184 9.51 -13.35 -4.92
N TRP A 185 9.04 -12.29 -4.26
CA TRP A 185 7.82 -11.57 -4.66
C TRP A 185 8.09 -10.29 -5.47
N PHE A 186 9.23 -9.63 -5.26
CA PHE A 186 9.51 -8.34 -5.91
C PHE A 186 10.58 -8.42 -7.00
N MET A 187 11.47 -9.42 -6.94
CA MET A 187 12.59 -9.55 -7.88
C MET A 187 12.49 -10.75 -8.82
N LYS A 188 11.56 -11.69 -8.56
CA LYS A 188 11.33 -12.88 -9.38
C LYS A 188 9.95 -12.85 -10.03
N PRO A 189 9.74 -13.62 -11.12
CA PRO A 189 8.42 -13.81 -11.72
C PRO A 189 7.35 -14.24 -10.73
N ILE A 190 6.20 -13.55 -10.72
CA ILE A 190 5.06 -13.85 -9.86
C ILE A 190 3.80 -14.18 -10.67
N PRO A 191 2.90 -15.03 -10.15
CA PRO A 191 1.57 -15.22 -10.71
C PRO A 191 0.77 -13.90 -10.78
N PRO A 192 -0.25 -13.81 -11.65
CA PRO A 192 -0.70 -14.84 -12.59
C PRO A 192 0.08 -14.85 -13.92
N LYS A 193 0.89 -13.81 -14.19
CA LYS A 193 1.52 -13.61 -15.51
C LYS A 193 2.97 -14.08 -15.62
N ASN A 194 3.55 -14.53 -14.52
CA ASN A 194 4.96 -14.91 -14.45
C ASN A 194 5.89 -13.75 -14.87
N THR A 195 5.59 -12.55 -14.37
CA THR A 195 6.37 -11.33 -14.60
C THR A 195 6.96 -10.85 -13.28
N ALA A 196 8.21 -10.39 -13.28
CA ALA A 196 8.83 -9.79 -12.10
C ALA A 196 8.45 -8.31 -11.99
N LEU A 197 8.24 -7.82 -10.77
CA LEU A 197 7.99 -6.39 -10.53
C LEU A 197 9.27 -5.55 -10.70
N ASN A 198 10.44 -6.17 -10.52
CA ASN A 198 11.75 -5.51 -10.54
C ASN A 198 11.82 -4.32 -9.57
N LEU A 199 11.24 -4.50 -8.38
CA LEU A 199 11.24 -3.50 -7.31
C LEU A 199 12.30 -3.86 -6.29
N PRO A 200 13.54 -3.33 -6.38
CA PRO A 200 14.54 -3.57 -5.35
C PRO A 200 14.12 -2.91 -4.04
N MET A 201 14.48 -3.54 -2.93
CA MET A 201 14.23 -3.01 -1.59
C MET A 201 14.81 -1.60 -1.47
N ASN A 202 13.92 -0.63 -1.22
CA ASN A 202 14.29 0.77 -1.14
C ASN A 202 15.14 1.06 0.11
N TYR A 203 15.79 2.22 0.11
CA TYR A 203 16.68 2.62 1.20
C TYR A 203 15.96 2.70 2.55
N LEU A 204 14.73 3.21 2.57
CA LEU A 204 13.95 3.37 3.80
C LEU A 204 13.73 2.02 4.49
N LEU A 205 13.29 1.00 3.74
CA LEU A 205 13.07 -0.34 4.29
C LEU A 205 14.39 -1.01 4.72
N LYS A 206 15.44 -0.90 3.90
CA LYS A 206 16.77 -1.41 4.24
C LYS A 206 17.31 -0.81 5.53
N ASP A 207 17.18 0.50 5.69
CA ASP A 207 17.66 1.21 6.86
C ASP A 207 16.84 0.85 8.10
N PHE A 208 15.51 0.80 7.95
CA PHE A 208 14.60 0.40 9.01
C PHE A 208 14.87 -1.03 9.52
N TRP A 209 15.16 -1.97 8.61
CA TRP A 209 15.47 -3.36 8.97
C TRP A 209 16.83 -3.57 9.63
N LYS A 210 17.72 -2.56 9.69
CA LYS A 210 18.94 -2.64 10.52
C LYS A 210 18.59 -2.68 12.00
N TYR A 211 17.52 -1.98 12.39
CA TYR A 211 17.05 -1.85 13.77
C TYR A 211 15.52 -1.97 13.82
N PRO A 212 14.97 -3.17 13.60
CA PRO A 212 13.53 -3.37 13.45
C PRO A 212 12.75 -2.96 14.70
N SER A 213 11.83 -2.02 14.53
CA SER A 213 10.97 -1.46 15.59
C SER A 213 9.54 -1.33 15.09
N ASP A 214 8.55 -1.34 15.98
CA ASP A 214 7.16 -1.02 15.66
C ASP A 214 6.86 0.49 15.80
N GLN A 215 7.83 1.25 16.33
CA GLN A 215 7.77 2.70 16.47
C GLN A 215 8.03 3.35 15.12
N VAL A 216 6.97 3.94 14.55
CA VAL A 216 7.06 4.76 13.33
C VAL A 216 6.77 6.21 13.69
N THR A 217 7.58 7.12 13.15
CA THR A 217 7.55 8.57 13.46
C THR A 217 6.39 9.35 12.84
N TYR A 218 5.54 8.68 12.05
CA TYR A 218 4.48 9.29 11.24
C TYR A 218 3.08 8.83 11.68
#